data_AF-A0A3M1RLW3-F1
#
_entry.id   AF-A0A3M1RLW3-F1
#
_cell.length_a   1.000
_cell.length_b   1.000
_cell.length_c   1.000
_cell.angle_alpha   90.00
_cell.angle_beta   90.00
_cell.angle_gamma   90.00
#
_symmetry.space_group_name_H-M   'P 1'
#
loop_
_entity.id
_entity.type
_entity.pdbx_description
1 polymer ?
#
loop_
_entity_poly.entity_id
_entity_poly.type
_entity_poly.pdbx_seq_one_letter_code
_entity_poly.pdbx_strand_id
1 'polypeptide(L)'
;GTWYGFAARARVLIVNKGVADEEAPRSILDLADPKWRGQTAIAKPLFGTTATHAACLFAYWGDEEARAYFRRLKENDVLVLEGNKQVAQAVATGELAFGLTDTDDAIIQIERGSPVRIVYPDQGPDQMGTLFIPNTIAIIEGCPHPEAAEELADYLLSKEVEARLAGGPSAQIPLHDECDVHVRVKTPQEIKPMPVDFEQAVEHWDAAAEFLRKEFLQ
;
A
#
# COMPACT_ATOMS: atom_id res chain seq x y z
N GLY A 1 -17.29 -4.52 -16.69
CA GLY A 1 -16.74 -4.28 -15.35
C GLY A 1 -17.73 -3.42 -14.58
N THR A 2 -17.74 -3.52 -13.26
CA THR A 2 -18.59 -2.71 -12.36
C THR A 2 -17.85 -1.50 -11.79
N TRP A 3 -16.55 -1.38 -12.06
CA TRP A 3 -15.67 -0.31 -11.59
C TRP A 3 -14.50 -0.11 -12.57
N TYR A 4 -13.81 1.02 -12.46
CA TYR A 4 -12.57 1.34 -13.17
C TYR A 4 -11.45 1.69 -12.19
N GLY A 5 -10.24 1.22 -12.50
CA GLY A 5 -9.02 1.58 -11.79
C GLY A 5 -8.35 2.80 -12.44
N PHE A 6 -7.83 3.72 -11.64
CA PHE A 6 -7.03 4.86 -12.11
C PHE A 6 -5.98 5.25 -11.08
N ALA A 7 -4.90 5.91 -11.49
CA ALA A 7 -3.86 6.48 -10.63
C ALA A 7 -3.47 5.59 -9.42
N ALA A 8 -2.60 4.61 -9.65
CA ALA A 8 -2.20 3.64 -8.63
C ALA A 8 -1.16 4.17 -7.64
N ARG A 9 -0.98 3.40 -6.57
CA ARG A 9 0.08 3.59 -5.57
C ARG A 9 0.72 2.26 -5.21
N ALA A 10 1.94 2.27 -4.70
CA ALA A 10 2.61 1.05 -4.25
C ALA A 10 2.61 0.92 -2.72
N ARG A 11 2.50 -0.31 -2.21
CA ARG A 11 2.70 -0.65 -0.79
C ARG A 11 4.19 -0.83 -0.53
N VAL A 12 4.79 0.15 0.16
CA VAL A 12 6.24 0.24 0.32
C VAL A 12 6.64 0.25 1.79
N LEU A 13 7.90 -0.10 2.05
CA LEU A 13 8.53 0.15 3.34
C LEU A 13 9.16 1.54 3.30
N ILE A 14 8.70 2.42 4.19
CA ILE A 14 9.44 3.65 4.50
C ILE A 14 10.44 3.32 5.60
N VAL A 15 11.71 3.67 5.40
CA VAL A 15 12.81 3.31 6.30
C VAL A 15 13.56 4.57 6.73
N ASN A 16 13.80 4.73 8.02
CA ASN A 16 14.63 5.82 8.54
C ASN A 16 16.10 5.61 8.15
N LYS A 17 16.79 6.66 7.71
CA LYS A 17 18.20 6.63 7.30
C LYS A 17 19.18 6.39 8.45
N GLY A 18 18.71 6.42 9.70
CA GLY A 18 19.47 5.91 10.85
C GLY A 18 19.66 4.38 10.81
N VAL A 19 18.83 3.65 10.08
CA VAL A 19 19.05 2.23 9.77
C VAL A 19 20.10 2.13 8.67
N ALA A 20 21.19 1.41 8.95
CA ALA A 20 22.25 1.16 7.96
C ALA A 20 21.69 0.50 6.69
N ASP A 21 22.28 0.78 5.54
CA ASP A 21 21.75 0.31 4.26
C ASP A 21 21.83 -1.23 4.15
N GLU A 22 22.83 -1.84 4.76
CA GLU A 22 23.01 -3.30 4.83
C GLU A 22 21.94 -3.97 5.69
N GLU A 23 21.38 -3.23 6.63
CA GLU A 23 20.34 -3.68 7.56
C GLU A 23 18.93 -3.30 7.10
N ALA A 24 18.81 -2.54 6.01
CA ALA A 24 17.53 -2.09 5.49
C ALA A 24 16.62 -3.30 5.17
N PRO A 25 15.34 -3.28 5.59
CA PRO A 25 14.42 -4.36 5.26
C PRO A 25 14.22 -4.42 3.75
N ARG A 26 14.02 -5.63 3.24
CA ARG A 26 13.83 -5.92 1.80
C ARG A 26 12.52 -6.63 1.52
N SER A 27 11.84 -7.12 2.54
CA SER A 27 10.57 -7.85 2.46
C SER A 27 9.61 -7.36 3.52
N ILE A 28 8.30 -7.48 3.28
CA ILE A 28 7.33 -7.25 4.36
C ILE A 28 7.51 -8.25 5.51
N LEU A 29 8.12 -9.41 5.26
CA LEU A 29 8.43 -10.40 6.29
C LEU A 29 9.41 -9.88 7.35
N ASP A 30 10.24 -8.89 7.01
CA ASP A 30 11.20 -8.29 7.94
C ASP A 30 10.50 -7.51 9.07
N LEU A 31 9.23 -7.11 8.89
CA LEU A 31 8.42 -6.54 9.98
C LEU A 31 8.27 -7.51 11.16
N ALA A 32 8.30 -8.81 10.89
CA ALA A 32 8.22 -9.88 11.88
C ALA A 32 9.59 -10.36 12.39
N ASP A 33 10.70 -9.79 11.93
CA ASP A 33 12.03 -10.18 12.40
C ASP A 33 12.23 -9.73 13.87
N PRO A 34 12.61 -10.64 14.79
CA PRO A 34 12.89 -10.32 16.20
C PRO A 34 13.89 -9.19 16.42
N LYS A 35 14.80 -8.93 15.47
CA LYS A 35 15.72 -7.80 15.49
C LYS A 35 14.98 -6.45 15.60
N TRP A 36 13.80 -6.36 14.99
CA TRP A 36 13.02 -5.14 14.86
C TRP A 36 11.82 -5.07 15.82
N ARG A 37 11.79 -5.95 16.82
CA ARG A 37 10.71 -6.04 17.80
C ARG A 37 10.40 -4.69 18.43
N GLY A 38 9.14 -4.23 18.34
CA GLY A 38 8.70 -2.95 18.89
C GLY A 38 9.23 -1.70 18.18
N GLN A 39 9.92 -1.85 17.04
CA GLN A 39 10.53 -0.74 16.29
C GLN A 39 9.93 -0.54 14.91
N THR A 40 8.83 -1.21 14.60
CA THR A 40 8.17 -1.13 13.29
C THR A 40 6.68 -0.91 13.43
N ALA A 41 6.05 -0.43 12.34
CA ALA A 41 4.61 -0.25 12.32
C ALA A 41 3.96 -0.61 10.99
N ILE A 42 2.68 -0.92 11.10
CA ILE A 42 1.72 -0.92 10.00
C ILE A 42 0.55 0.02 10.36
N ALA A 43 -0.18 0.48 9.35
CA ALA A 43 -1.47 1.12 9.59
C ALA A 43 -2.52 0.06 9.97
N LYS A 44 -3.65 0.47 10.55
CA LYS A 44 -4.78 -0.41 10.86
C LYS A 44 -5.15 -1.29 9.65
N PRO A 45 -5.01 -2.62 9.73
CA PRO A 45 -5.23 -3.52 8.59
C PRO A 45 -6.72 -3.83 8.36
N LEU A 46 -7.59 -2.86 8.65
CA LEU A 46 -9.05 -2.95 8.53
C LEU A 46 -9.63 -1.78 7.72
N PHE A 47 -8.78 -0.84 7.28
CA PHE A 47 -9.19 0.31 6.51
C PHE A 47 -8.23 0.58 5.35
N GLY A 48 -8.78 1.18 4.30
CA GLY A 48 -8.04 1.66 3.14
C GLY A 48 -7.13 0.60 2.51
N THR A 49 -5.98 1.05 2.01
CA THR A 49 -5.01 0.21 1.30
C THR A 49 -4.39 -0.88 2.17
N THR A 50 -4.40 -0.75 3.49
CA THR A 50 -3.85 -1.80 4.36
C THR A 50 -4.82 -2.98 4.50
N ALA A 51 -6.14 -2.73 4.50
CA ALA A 51 -7.13 -3.81 4.40
C ALA A 51 -7.04 -4.52 3.06
N THR A 52 -6.93 -3.77 1.95
CA THR A 52 -6.72 -4.35 0.62
C THR A 52 -5.45 -5.18 0.57
N HIS A 53 -4.34 -4.68 1.12
CA HIS A 53 -3.09 -5.45 1.17
C HIS A 53 -3.28 -6.74 1.97
N ALA A 54 -3.96 -6.70 3.12
CA ALA A 54 -4.24 -7.91 3.88
C ALA A 54 -5.07 -8.93 3.07
N ALA A 55 -6.13 -8.49 2.40
CA ALA A 55 -6.93 -9.37 1.54
C ALA A 55 -6.09 -9.99 0.40
N CYS A 56 -5.21 -9.21 -0.25
CA CYS A 56 -4.31 -9.73 -1.27
C CYS A 56 -3.30 -10.76 -0.71
N LEU A 57 -2.81 -10.57 0.53
CA LEU A 57 -1.93 -11.55 1.17
C LEU A 57 -2.67 -12.85 1.48
N PHE A 58 -3.94 -12.78 1.89
CA PHE A 58 -4.78 -13.97 2.08
C PHE A 58 -5.02 -14.71 0.76
N ALA A 59 -5.29 -14.01 -0.33
CA ALA A 59 -5.43 -14.63 -1.65
C ALA A 59 -4.13 -15.28 -2.15
N TYR A 60 -2.99 -14.59 -1.96
CA TYR A 60 -1.70 -15.06 -2.47
C TYR A 60 -1.11 -16.21 -1.66
N TRP A 61 -1.14 -16.14 -0.33
CA TRP A 61 -0.56 -17.16 0.55
C TRP A 61 -1.57 -18.22 1.01
N GLY A 62 -2.87 -17.95 0.88
CA GLY A 62 -3.92 -18.71 1.53
C GLY A 62 -4.09 -18.31 3.01
N ASP A 63 -5.24 -18.70 3.55
CA ASP A 63 -5.69 -18.31 4.89
C ASP A 63 -4.72 -18.65 6.01
N GLU A 64 -4.12 -19.85 6.00
CA GLU A 64 -3.26 -20.33 7.10
C GLU A 64 -1.98 -19.50 7.23
N GLU A 65 -1.25 -19.37 6.12
CA GLU A 65 0.03 -18.66 6.05
C GLU A 65 -0.16 -17.16 6.28
N ALA A 66 -1.22 -16.55 5.73
CA ALA A 66 -1.52 -15.15 5.95
C ALA A 66 -1.87 -14.87 7.43
N ARG A 67 -2.70 -15.70 8.07
CA ARG A 67 -2.98 -15.59 9.51
C ARG A 67 -1.71 -15.75 10.36
N ALA A 68 -0.86 -16.70 10.00
CA ALA A 68 0.43 -16.90 10.67
C ALA A 68 1.34 -15.68 10.54
N TYR A 69 1.40 -15.05 9.37
CA TYR A 69 2.13 -13.81 9.17
C TYR A 69 1.64 -12.69 10.10
N PHE A 70 0.34 -12.40 10.14
CA PHE A 70 -0.19 -11.33 11.00
C PHE A 70 -0.02 -11.62 12.50
N ARG A 71 -0.08 -12.90 12.92
CA ARG A 71 0.26 -13.27 14.32
C ARG A 71 1.72 -13.02 14.63
N ARG A 72 2.64 -13.35 13.72
CA ARG A 72 4.07 -13.03 13.90
C ARG A 72 4.29 -11.53 14.03
N LEU A 73 3.57 -10.69 13.28
CA LEU A 73 3.64 -9.23 13.47
C LEU A 73 3.22 -8.82 14.89
N LYS A 74 2.11 -9.36 15.38
CA LYS A 74 1.63 -9.10 16.74
C LYS A 74 2.62 -9.58 17.81
N GLU A 75 3.15 -10.79 17.67
CA GLU A 75 4.15 -11.37 18.58
C GLU A 75 5.47 -10.59 18.57
N ASN A 76 5.81 -9.97 17.44
CA ASN A 76 6.97 -9.10 17.29
C ASN A 76 6.70 -7.64 17.72
N ASP A 77 5.59 -7.38 18.43
CA ASP A 77 5.20 -6.06 18.91
C ASP A 77 5.20 -4.98 17.79
N VAL A 78 4.83 -5.36 16.56
CA VAL A 78 4.65 -4.39 15.46
C VAL A 78 3.51 -3.45 15.82
N LEU A 79 3.78 -2.14 15.83
CA LEU A 79 2.79 -1.15 16.20
C LEU A 79 1.73 -1.02 15.12
N VAL A 80 0.47 -0.87 15.54
CA VAL A 80 -0.65 -0.59 14.64
C VAL A 80 -1.08 0.85 14.83
N LEU A 81 -0.78 1.70 13.85
CA LEU A 81 -1.10 3.13 13.88
C LEU A 81 -2.39 3.44 13.12
N GLU A 82 -2.97 4.62 13.38
CA GLU A 82 -4.26 5.05 12.80
C GLU A 82 -4.31 5.06 11.27
N GLY A 83 -3.17 5.26 10.59
CA GLY A 83 -3.12 5.35 9.15
C GLY A 83 -1.71 5.36 8.58
N ASN A 84 -1.62 5.20 7.25
CA ASN A 84 -0.37 5.17 6.48
C ASN A 84 0.48 6.43 6.70
N LYS A 85 -0.17 7.60 6.76
CA LYS A 85 0.48 8.88 7.11
C LYS A 85 1.15 8.85 8.47
N GLN A 86 0.49 8.31 9.50
CA GLN A 86 1.04 8.23 10.85
C GLN A 86 2.25 7.30 10.88
N VAL A 87 2.21 6.18 10.16
CA VAL A 87 3.39 5.30 9.98
C VAL A 87 4.54 6.07 9.34
N ALA A 88 4.29 6.78 8.25
CA ALA A 88 5.32 7.54 7.56
C ALA A 88 5.94 8.64 8.46
N GLN A 89 5.12 9.32 9.26
CA GLN A 89 5.59 10.35 10.19
C GLN A 89 6.40 9.77 11.35
N ALA A 90 5.96 8.67 11.95
CA ALA A 90 6.68 8.01 13.05
C ALA A 90 8.08 7.56 12.58
N VAL A 91 8.19 6.97 11.39
CA VAL A 91 9.48 6.62 10.80
C VAL A 91 10.30 7.87 10.45
N ALA A 92 9.67 8.91 9.90
CA ALA A 92 10.36 10.17 9.54
C ALA A 92 10.97 10.90 10.74
N THR A 93 10.35 10.80 11.91
CA THR A 93 10.88 11.37 13.16
C THR A 93 11.94 10.50 13.84
N GLY A 94 12.12 9.26 13.37
CA GLY A 94 13.04 8.29 13.97
C GLY A 94 12.49 7.58 15.20
N GLU A 95 11.19 7.75 15.52
CA GLU A 95 10.50 6.98 16.56
C GLU A 95 10.48 5.48 16.21
N LEU A 96 10.36 5.16 14.92
CA LEU A 96 10.39 3.81 14.38
C LEU A 96 11.48 3.65 13.33
N ALA A 97 12.06 2.46 13.26
CA ALA A 97 13.10 2.12 12.29
C ALA A 97 12.54 2.10 10.86
N PHE A 98 11.39 1.45 10.67
CA PHE A 98 10.66 1.42 9.40
C PHE A 98 9.20 1.03 9.59
N GLY A 99 8.40 1.14 8.53
CA GLY A 99 7.03 0.69 8.53
C GLY A 99 6.45 0.54 7.13
N LEU A 100 5.33 -0.18 7.04
CA LEU A 100 4.61 -0.40 5.78
C LEU A 100 3.58 0.69 5.56
N THR A 101 3.69 1.40 4.44
CA THR A 101 2.83 2.54 4.08
C THR A 101 2.62 2.62 2.56
N ASP A 102 1.92 3.64 2.10
CA ASP A 102 1.76 3.93 0.67
C ASP A 102 2.89 4.84 0.17
N THR A 103 3.23 4.72 -1.12
CA THR A 103 4.16 5.63 -1.81
C THR A 103 3.82 7.10 -1.58
N ASP A 104 2.54 7.44 -1.60
CA ASP A 104 2.02 8.81 -1.45
C ASP A 104 2.47 9.43 -0.12
N ASP A 105 2.38 8.67 0.98
CA ASP A 105 2.77 9.15 2.31
C ASP A 105 4.29 9.18 2.48
N ALA A 106 5.00 8.22 1.88
CA ALA A 106 6.45 8.11 1.99
C ALA A 106 7.18 9.19 1.18
N ILE A 107 6.74 9.47 -0.06
CA ILE A 107 7.37 10.49 -0.90
C ILE A 107 7.20 11.89 -0.31
N ILE A 108 6.05 12.17 0.32
CA ILE A 108 5.82 13.44 1.03
C ILE A 108 6.89 13.66 2.11
N GLN A 109 7.32 12.62 2.84
CA GLN A 109 8.38 12.77 3.85
C GLN A 109 9.75 13.00 3.19
N ILE A 110 10.06 12.31 2.10
CA ILE A 110 11.29 12.52 1.33
C ILE A 110 11.38 13.96 0.83
N GLU A 111 10.31 14.48 0.22
CA GLU A 111 10.27 15.84 -0.34
C GLU A 111 10.29 16.93 0.72
N ARG A 112 9.88 16.62 1.95
CA ARG A 112 10.05 17.49 3.12
C ARG A 112 11.47 17.48 3.68
N GLY A 113 12.37 16.65 3.13
CA GLY A 113 13.75 16.53 3.59
C GLY A 113 13.90 15.67 4.84
N SER A 114 12.88 14.88 5.23
CA SER A 114 13.01 13.94 6.34
C SER A 114 14.08 12.88 6.01
N PRO A 115 14.80 12.35 7.02
CA PRO A 115 15.88 11.40 6.82
C PRO A 115 15.31 9.98 6.58
N VAL A 116 14.58 9.79 5.49
CA VAL A 116 13.94 8.51 5.13
C VAL A 116 14.25 8.10 3.69
N ARG A 117 14.04 6.82 3.40
CA ARG A 117 14.11 6.23 2.05
C ARG A 117 12.91 5.31 1.82
N ILE A 118 12.53 5.15 0.56
CA ILE A 118 11.51 4.18 0.14
C ILE A 118 12.22 2.89 -0.28
N VAL A 119 11.72 1.77 0.23
CA VAL A 119 12.06 0.42 -0.24
C VAL A 119 10.81 -0.25 -0.82
N TYR A 120 10.92 -0.72 -2.05
CA TYR A 120 9.93 -1.56 -2.70
C TYR A 120 10.21 -3.01 -2.29
N PRO A 121 9.36 -3.65 -1.48
CA PRO A 121 9.69 -4.93 -0.88
C PRO A 121 9.53 -6.09 -1.88
N ASP A 122 10.08 -7.24 -1.50
CA ASP A 122 9.85 -8.55 -2.10
C ASP A 122 10.34 -8.70 -3.55
N GLN A 123 11.54 -8.15 -3.83
CA GLN A 123 12.12 -8.07 -5.18
C GLN A 123 13.05 -9.22 -5.57
N GLY A 124 13.28 -10.19 -4.68
CA GLY A 124 14.06 -11.39 -4.99
C GLY A 124 13.38 -12.29 -6.04
N PRO A 125 14.14 -13.21 -6.68
CA PRO A 125 13.62 -14.10 -7.72
C PRO A 125 12.34 -14.85 -7.32
N ASP A 126 12.32 -15.40 -6.11
CA ASP A 126 11.20 -16.20 -5.57
C ASP A 126 10.29 -15.42 -4.63
N GLN A 127 10.49 -14.09 -4.49
CA GLN A 127 9.66 -13.25 -3.63
C GLN A 127 8.43 -12.73 -4.37
N MET A 128 7.40 -12.36 -3.63
CA MET A 128 6.08 -12.07 -4.21
C MET A 128 6.04 -10.82 -5.09
N GLY A 129 6.90 -9.82 -4.88
CA GLY A 129 6.84 -8.52 -5.54
C GLY A 129 6.09 -7.47 -4.72
N THR A 130 6.20 -6.21 -5.13
CA THR A 130 5.52 -5.09 -4.45
C THR A 130 4.07 -5.00 -4.89
N LEU A 131 3.14 -4.87 -3.94
CA LEU A 131 1.73 -4.67 -4.25
C LEU A 131 1.48 -3.24 -4.76
N PHE A 132 0.84 -3.13 -5.92
CA PHE A 132 0.32 -1.88 -6.46
C PHE A 132 -1.21 -1.88 -6.37
N ILE A 133 -1.81 -0.80 -5.87
CA ILE A 133 -3.25 -0.68 -5.66
C ILE A 133 -3.77 0.54 -6.43
N PRO A 134 -4.72 0.37 -7.37
CA PRO A 134 -5.35 1.49 -8.07
C PRO A 134 -6.31 2.25 -7.15
N ASN A 135 -6.55 3.53 -7.42
CA ASN A 135 -7.82 4.13 -6.99
C ASN A 135 -8.96 3.51 -7.81
N THR A 136 -10.17 3.51 -7.25
CA THR A 136 -11.32 2.93 -7.94
C THR A 136 -12.46 3.94 -8.04
N ILE A 137 -13.22 3.84 -9.12
CA ILE A 137 -14.47 4.56 -9.32
C ILE A 137 -15.53 3.60 -9.84
N ALA A 138 -16.76 3.75 -9.34
CA ALA A 138 -17.92 2.98 -9.77
C ALA A 138 -19.16 3.89 -9.74
N ILE A 139 -20.08 3.65 -10.68
CA ILE A 139 -21.39 4.31 -10.69
C ILE A 139 -22.38 3.39 -10.01
N ILE A 140 -23.07 3.91 -9.00
CA ILE A 140 -24.07 3.15 -8.24
C ILE A 140 -25.31 2.90 -9.10
N GLU A 141 -25.76 1.65 -9.17
CA GLU A 141 -26.98 1.28 -9.89
C GLU A 141 -28.19 2.07 -9.35
N GLY A 142 -28.95 2.69 -10.25
CA GLY A 142 -30.13 3.49 -9.89
C GLY A 142 -29.80 4.85 -9.26
N CYS A 143 -28.60 5.40 -9.45
CA CYS A 143 -28.27 6.74 -8.96
C CYS A 143 -29.24 7.81 -9.55
N PRO A 144 -29.54 8.89 -8.82
CA PRO A 144 -30.54 9.88 -9.24
C PRO A 144 -30.13 10.70 -10.47
N HIS A 145 -28.84 10.70 -10.83
CA HIS A 145 -28.26 11.51 -11.90
C HIS A 145 -27.24 10.67 -12.72
N PRO A 146 -27.69 9.72 -13.54
CA PRO A 146 -26.80 8.79 -14.25
C PRO A 146 -25.88 9.50 -15.25
N GLU A 147 -26.40 10.43 -16.06
CA GLU A 147 -25.60 11.18 -17.05
C GLU A 147 -24.48 11.99 -16.37
N ALA A 148 -24.80 12.71 -15.29
CA ALA A 148 -23.80 13.47 -14.53
C ALA A 148 -22.77 12.57 -13.81
N ALA A 149 -23.17 11.35 -13.41
CA ALA A 149 -22.25 10.38 -12.83
C ALA A 149 -21.27 9.83 -13.87
N GLU A 150 -21.73 9.59 -15.09
CA GLU A 150 -20.89 9.21 -16.23
C GLU A 150 -19.90 10.33 -16.59
N GLU A 151 -20.36 11.58 -16.72
CA GLU A 151 -19.48 12.72 -17.00
C GLU A 151 -18.41 12.91 -15.92
N LEU A 152 -18.76 12.74 -14.65
CA LEU A 152 -17.81 12.80 -13.54
C LEU A 152 -16.80 11.64 -13.61
N ALA A 153 -17.26 10.43 -13.93
CA ALA A 153 -16.40 9.27 -14.05
C ALA A 153 -15.40 9.46 -15.19
N ASP A 154 -15.86 9.88 -16.37
CA ASP A 154 -15.00 10.17 -17.53
C ASP A 154 -13.98 11.27 -17.21
N TYR A 155 -14.39 12.32 -16.49
CA TYR A 155 -13.46 13.37 -16.06
C TYR A 155 -12.38 12.82 -15.13
N LEU A 156 -12.75 12.04 -14.11
CA LEU A 156 -11.80 11.49 -13.14
C LEU A 156 -10.85 10.45 -13.74
N LEU A 157 -11.31 9.70 -14.75
CA LEU A 157 -10.50 8.74 -15.50
C LEU A 157 -9.66 9.40 -16.62
N SER A 158 -9.80 10.70 -16.82
CA SER A 158 -9.08 11.40 -17.89
C SER A 158 -7.57 11.45 -17.65
N LYS A 159 -6.81 11.42 -18.75
CA LYS A 159 -5.35 11.61 -18.71
C LYS A 159 -4.90 12.89 -18.01
N GLU A 160 -5.72 13.95 -18.05
CA GLU A 160 -5.41 15.20 -17.37
C GLU A 160 -5.45 15.05 -15.85
N VAL A 161 -6.46 14.33 -15.33
CA VAL A 161 -6.57 14.06 -13.89
C VAL A 161 -5.45 13.15 -13.42
N GLU A 162 -5.14 12.08 -14.14
CA GLU A 162 -4.01 11.22 -13.78
C GLU A 162 -2.66 11.97 -13.84
N ALA A 163 -2.45 12.81 -14.84
CA ALA A 163 -1.26 13.66 -14.93
C ALA A 163 -1.13 14.61 -13.73
N ARG A 164 -2.26 15.18 -13.27
CA ARG A 164 -2.30 16.01 -12.05
C ARG A 164 -2.00 15.21 -10.79
N LEU A 165 -2.50 13.97 -10.68
CA LEU A 165 -2.24 13.10 -9.51
C LEU A 165 -0.79 12.60 -9.44
N ALA A 166 -0.16 12.39 -10.59
CA ALA A 166 1.26 12.06 -10.70
C ALA A 166 2.17 13.25 -10.37
N GLY A 167 1.86 14.42 -10.94
CA GLY A 167 2.62 15.65 -10.69
C GLY A 167 2.38 16.26 -9.30
N GLY A 168 1.22 16.04 -8.71
CA GLY A 168 0.83 16.54 -7.39
C GLY A 168 1.43 15.73 -6.24
N PRO A 169 1.36 16.21 -4.98
CA PRO A 169 2.12 15.65 -3.85
C PRO A 169 1.96 14.14 -3.60
N SER A 170 0.84 13.55 -4.01
CA SER A 170 0.57 12.12 -3.90
C SER A 170 1.44 11.24 -4.80
N ALA A 171 2.02 11.80 -5.87
CA ALA A 171 2.92 11.10 -6.79
C ALA A 171 2.35 9.77 -7.33
N GLN A 172 1.05 9.72 -7.61
CA GLN A 172 0.42 8.48 -8.03
C GLN A 172 0.87 8.07 -9.44
N ILE A 173 0.82 6.77 -9.69
CA ILE A 173 1.27 6.14 -10.91
C ILE A 173 0.11 6.13 -11.90
N PRO A 174 0.19 6.87 -13.03
CA PRO A 174 -0.84 6.81 -14.05
C PRO A 174 -1.05 5.39 -14.58
N LEU A 175 -2.30 5.04 -14.86
CA LEU A 175 -2.70 3.79 -15.51
C LEU A 175 -3.20 4.03 -16.94
N HIS A 176 -3.51 5.27 -17.30
CA HIS A 176 -3.97 5.63 -18.63
C HIS A 176 -2.80 5.60 -19.62
N ASP A 177 -2.88 4.81 -20.69
CA ASP A 177 -1.79 4.56 -21.65
C ASP A 177 -1.25 5.84 -22.32
N GLU A 178 -2.11 6.83 -22.58
CA GLU A 178 -1.71 8.13 -23.15
C GLU A 178 -1.14 9.13 -22.12
N CYS A 179 -1.05 8.78 -20.84
CA CYS A 179 -0.55 9.67 -19.81
C CYS A 179 0.99 9.62 -19.76
N ASP A 180 1.64 10.40 -20.62
CA ASP A 180 3.09 10.55 -20.65
C ASP A 180 3.53 11.65 -19.68
N VAL A 181 3.73 11.28 -18.41
CA VAL A 181 4.21 12.18 -17.36
C VAL A 181 5.39 11.56 -16.62
N HIS A 182 6.26 12.42 -16.10
CA HIS A 182 7.35 11.98 -15.25
C HIS A 182 6.79 11.46 -13.91
N VAL A 183 6.86 10.14 -13.70
CA VAL A 183 6.50 9.50 -12.44
C VAL A 183 7.67 9.64 -11.47
N ARG A 184 7.39 10.14 -10.27
CA ARG A 184 8.40 10.42 -9.22
C ARG A 184 8.66 9.24 -8.29
N VAL A 185 7.90 8.16 -8.48
CA VAL A 185 8.01 6.88 -7.77
C VAL A 185 8.24 5.77 -8.81
N LYS A 186 8.72 4.61 -8.37
CA LYS A 186 8.94 3.50 -9.30
C LYS A 186 7.61 2.86 -9.69
N THR A 187 7.56 2.42 -10.93
CA THR A 187 6.39 1.83 -11.56
C THR A 187 6.46 0.29 -11.62
N PRO A 188 5.36 -0.41 -11.95
CA PRO A 188 5.39 -1.86 -12.21
C PRO A 188 6.33 -2.30 -13.35
N GLN A 189 6.77 -1.37 -14.20
CA GLN A 189 7.76 -1.62 -15.26
C GLN A 189 9.20 -1.65 -14.72
N GLU A 190 9.46 -1.01 -13.58
CA GLU A 190 10.79 -0.90 -12.95
C GLU A 190 10.98 -1.85 -11.76
N ILE A 191 9.88 -2.28 -11.15
CA ILE A 191 9.82 -3.08 -9.93
C ILE A 191 8.95 -4.30 -10.19
N LYS A 192 9.35 -5.47 -9.69
CA LYS A 192 8.54 -6.69 -9.76
C LYS A 192 7.21 -6.44 -9.03
N PRO A 193 6.07 -6.42 -9.73
CA PRO A 193 4.78 -6.27 -9.08
C PRO A 193 4.34 -7.60 -8.46
N MET A 194 3.59 -7.51 -7.37
CA MET A 194 2.88 -8.65 -6.82
C MET A 194 1.83 -9.13 -7.84
N PRO A 195 1.79 -10.44 -8.19
CA PRO A 195 0.71 -10.96 -9.01
C PRO A 195 -0.57 -10.94 -8.17
N VAL A 196 -1.53 -10.09 -8.56
CA VAL A 196 -2.79 -9.92 -7.85
C VAL A 196 -3.96 -10.01 -8.80
N ASP A 197 -4.92 -10.82 -8.39
CA ASP A 197 -6.30 -10.77 -8.86
C ASP A 197 -7.15 -10.13 -7.75
N PHE A 198 -7.65 -8.92 -8.00
CA PHE A 198 -8.45 -8.19 -7.02
C PHE A 198 -9.84 -8.81 -6.82
N GLU A 199 -10.38 -9.52 -7.81
CA GLU A 199 -11.66 -10.24 -7.65
C GLU A 199 -11.46 -11.43 -6.70
N GLN A 200 -10.36 -12.16 -6.85
CA GLN A 200 -10.00 -13.22 -5.90
C GLN A 200 -9.73 -12.67 -4.50
N ALA A 201 -9.04 -11.52 -4.37
CA ALA A 201 -8.80 -10.90 -3.07
C ALA A 201 -10.09 -10.57 -2.31
N VAL A 202 -11.18 -10.21 -3.02
CA VAL A 202 -12.49 -9.95 -2.40
C VAL A 202 -13.06 -11.21 -1.74
N GLU A 203 -12.85 -12.40 -2.29
CA GLU A 203 -13.33 -13.66 -1.69
C GLU A 203 -12.76 -13.89 -0.28
N HIS A 204 -11.58 -13.33 0.01
CA HIS A 204 -10.93 -13.42 1.32
C HIS A 204 -11.19 -12.21 2.23
N TRP A 205 -11.88 -11.16 1.75
CA TRP A 205 -12.00 -9.89 2.45
C TRP A 205 -12.63 -10.03 3.84
N ASP A 206 -13.80 -10.67 3.92
CA ASP A 206 -14.54 -10.80 5.17
C ASP A 206 -13.80 -11.68 6.18
N ALA A 207 -13.22 -12.78 5.72
CA ALA A 207 -12.45 -13.70 6.55
C ALA A 207 -11.18 -13.03 7.12
N ALA A 208 -10.47 -12.25 6.29
CA ALA A 208 -9.32 -11.45 6.71
C ALA A 208 -9.74 -10.38 7.71
N ALA A 209 -10.79 -9.61 7.42
CA ALA A 209 -11.27 -8.54 8.28
C ALA A 209 -11.76 -9.04 9.66
N GLU A 210 -12.50 -10.16 9.70
CA GLU A 210 -12.93 -10.76 10.97
C GLU A 210 -11.74 -11.17 11.82
N PHE A 211 -10.75 -11.82 11.21
CA PHE A 211 -9.53 -12.24 11.88
C PHE A 211 -8.71 -11.06 12.41
N LEU A 212 -8.43 -10.08 11.56
CA LEU A 212 -7.60 -8.92 11.90
C LEU A 212 -8.25 -8.08 13.01
N ARG A 213 -9.59 -8.00 13.03
CA ARG A 213 -10.33 -7.37 14.13
C ARG A 213 -10.10 -8.08 15.45
N LYS A 214 -10.10 -9.41 15.47
CA LYS A 214 -9.81 -10.19 16.69
C LYS A 214 -8.35 -10.04 17.12
N GLU A 215 -7.42 -9.96 16.17
CA GLU A 215 -6.00 -9.89 16.51
C GLU A 215 -5.55 -8.50 16.97
N PHE A 216 -6.04 -7.41 16.35
CA PHE A 216 -5.47 -6.07 16.54
C PHE A 216 -6.39 -5.04 17.21
N LEU A 217 -7.67 -5.35 17.43
CA LEU A 217 -8.64 -4.41 18.04
C LEU A 217 -9.26 -4.93 19.36
N GLN A 218 -8.70 -5.98 19.97
CA GLN A 218 -9.10 -6.48 21.29
C GLN A 218 -8.20 -5.95 22.40
#